data_AF-Q71IZ3-F1
#
_entry.id   AF-Q71IZ3-F1
#
_cell.length_a   1.000
_cell.length_b   1.000
_cell.length_c   1.000
_cell.angle_alpha   90.00
_cell.angle_beta   90.00
_cell.angle_gamma   90.00
#
_symmetry.space_group_name_H-M   'P 1'
#
loop_
_entity.id
_entity.type
_entity.pdbx_description
1 polymer ?
#
loop_
_entity_poly.entity_id
_entity_poly.type
_entity_poly.pdbx_seq_one_letter_code
_entity_poly.pdbx_strand_id
1 'polypeptide(L)'
;MASYASEVKKELTSIKVHPEHAKAELAAFLRMNAVLSRHDGQMSLDIVTENPAIARRIFSLIKTAYGFEPQLIVTRKMKLK
;
A
#
# COMPACT_ATOMS: atom_id res chain seq x y z
N MET A 1 9.76 19.49 -6.03
CA MET A 1 8.44 19.88 -5.49
C MET A 1 7.55 18.66 -5.48
N ALA A 2 6.87 18.38 -4.36
CA ALA A 2 5.83 17.36 -4.35
C ALA A 2 4.63 17.87 -5.17
N SER A 3 3.95 17.00 -5.91
CA SER A 3 2.71 17.39 -6.59
C SER A 3 1.60 17.64 -5.56
N TYR A 4 0.63 18.49 -5.89
CA TYR A 4 -0.56 18.71 -5.06
C TYR A 4 -1.23 17.39 -4.63
N ALA A 5 -1.36 16.44 -5.57
CA ALA A 5 -1.90 15.12 -5.29
C ALA A 5 -1.07 14.33 -4.24
N SER A 6 0.23 14.55 -4.17
CA SER A 6 1.09 13.90 -3.16
C SER A 6 0.86 14.49 -1.77
N GLU A 7 0.62 15.79 -1.68
CA GLU A 7 0.31 16.49 -0.42
C GLU A 7 -1.05 16.06 0.12
N VAL A 8 -2.09 16.06 -0.73
CA VAL A 8 -3.44 15.62 -0.35
C VAL A 8 -3.44 14.15 0.10
N LYS A 9 -2.73 13.26 -0.61
CA LYS A 9 -2.61 11.85 -0.20
C LYS A 9 -1.90 11.70 1.15
N LYS A 10 -0.92 12.55 1.45
CA LYS A 10 -0.22 12.55 2.75
C LYS A 10 -1.16 12.99 3.88
N GLU A 11 -1.99 13.99 3.62
CA GLU A 11 -2.99 14.46 4.58
C GLU A 11 -4.02 13.37 4.88
N LEU A 12 -4.64 12.79 3.84
CA LEU A 12 -5.67 11.75 3.98
C LEU A 12 -5.16 10.49 4.68
N THR A 13 -3.91 10.08 4.40
CA THR A 13 -3.33 8.87 5.01
C THR A 13 -2.93 9.05 6.47
N SER A 14 -2.90 10.29 6.98
CA SER A 14 -2.62 10.58 8.38
C SER A 14 -3.83 10.43 9.31
N ILE A 15 -5.05 10.38 8.74
CA ILE A 15 -6.29 10.19 9.48
C ILE A 15 -6.33 8.79 10.10
N LYS A 16 -6.60 8.68 11.40
CA LYS A 16 -6.62 7.40 12.10
C LYS A 16 -7.70 6.47 11.54
N VAL A 17 -7.33 5.24 11.23
CA VAL A 17 -8.27 4.19 10.78
C VAL A 17 -8.98 3.59 11.99
N HIS A 18 -10.30 3.50 11.92
CA HIS A 18 -11.05 2.65 12.85
C HIS A 18 -10.85 1.17 12.45
N PRO A 19 -10.56 0.25 13.39
CA PRO A 19 -10.30 -1.16 13.09
C PRO A 19 -11.38 -1.83 12.21
N GLU A 20 -12.65 -1.45 12.39
CA GLU A 20 -13.78 -1.97 11.60
C GLU A 20 -13.73 -1.57 10.12
N HIS A 21 -13.10 -0.46 9.78
CA HIS A 21 -12.96 0.03 8.40
C HIS A 21 -11.65 -0.38 7.74
N ALA A 22 -10.69 -0.89 8.52
CA ALA A 22 -9.36 -1.24 8.02
C ALA A 22 -9.41 -2.27 6.87
N LYS A 23 -10.30 -3.27 6.98
CA LYS A 23 -10.50 -4.28 5.94
C LYS A 23 -11.09 -3.69 4.66
N ALA A 24 -12.06 -2.79 4.77
CA ALA A 24 -12.70 -2.15 3.62
C ALA A 24 -11.72 -1.24 2.86
N GLU A 25 -10.96 -0.43 3.60
CA GLU A 25 -9.94 0.45 3.00
C GLU A 25 -8.82 -0.37 2.35
N LEU A 26 -8.36 -1.43 3.00
CA LEU A 26 -7.37 -2.33 2.42
C LEU A 26 -7.89 -3.00 1.15
N ALA A 27 -9.14 -3.47 1.14
CA ALA A 27 -9.75 -4.07 -0.05
C ALA A 27 -9.76 -3.09 -1.24
N ALA A 28 -10.01 -1.79 -1.00
CA ALA A 28 -9.93 -0.78 -2.03
C ALA A 28 -8.50 -0.64 -2.59
N PHE A 29 -7.48 -0.58 -1.73
CA PHE A 29 -6.08 -0.53 -2.17
C PHE A 29 -5.67 -1.76 -2.96
N LEU A 30 -6.09 -2.95 -2.50
CA LEU A 30 -5.85 -4.21 -3.19
C LEU A 30 -6.50 -4.19 -4.57
N ARG A 31 -7.76 -3.78 -4.66
CA ARG A 31 -8.51 -3.72 -5.92
C ARG A 31 -7.85 -2.80 -6.95
N MET A 32 -7.23 -1.71 -6.50
CA MET A 32 -6.61 -0.70 -7.35
C MET A 32 -5.19 -1.06 -7.78
N ASN A 33 -4.38 -1.64 -6.89
CA ASN A 33 -2.93 -1.71 -7.08
C ASN A 33 -2.33 -3.11 -6.89
N ALA A 34 -3.12 -4.10 -6.44
CA ALA A 34 -2.57 -5.43 -6.18
C ALA A 34 -2.51 -6.28 -7.46
N VAL A 35 -1.43 -7.05 -7.55
CA VAL A 35 -1.21 -8.07 -8.56
C VAL A 35 -1.11 -9.40 -7.82
N LEU A 36 -2.01 -10.33 -8.18
CA LEU A 36 -1.96 -11.70 -7.69
C LEU A 36 -1.21 -12.53 -8.71
N SER A 37 -0.05 -13.05 -8.33
CA SER A 37 0.80 -13.89 -9.18
C SER A 37 0.81 -15.32 -8.65
N ARG A 38 0.95 -16.29 -9.54
CA ARG A 38 1.13 -17.70 -9.21
C ARG A 38 2.36 -18.24 -9.92
N HIS A 39 3.32 -18.76 -9.16
CA HIS A 39 4.54 -19.35 -9.69
C HIS A 39 4.89 -20.61 -8.90
N ASP A 40 5.18 -21.72 -9.57
CA ASP A 40 5.57 -23.01 -8.96
C ASP A 40 4.70 -23.46 -7.79
N GLY A 41 3.38 -23.27 -7.91
CA GLY A 41 2.42 -23.64 -6.87
C GLY A 41 2.33 -22.67 -5.69
N GLN A 42 3.18 -21.63 -5.64
CA GLN A 42 3.11 -20.55 -4.66
C GLN A 42 2.30 -19.37 -5.22
N MET A 43 1.56 -18.70 -4.34
CA MET A 43 0.80 -17.49 -4.64
C MET A 43 1.51 -16.29 -4.01
N SER A 44 1.73 -15.23 -4.78
CA SER A 44 2.20 -13.93 -4.26
C SER A 44 1.14 -12.85 -4.49
N LEU A 45 1.05 -11.91 -3.55
CA LEU A 45 0.21 -10.73 -3.67
C LEU A 45 1.10 -9.50 -3.53
N ASP A 46 1.32 -8.83 -4.66
CA ASP A 46 2.26 -7.72 -4.77
C ASP A 46 1.47 -6.41 -4.89
N ILE A 47 1.82 -5.40 -4.08
CA ILE A 47 1.18 -4.08 -4.12
C ILE A 47 2.27 -3.03 -4.36
N VAL A 48 2.19 -2.32 -5.48
CA VAL A 48 3.19 -1.33 -5.88
C VAL A 48 2.58 0.07 -5.86
N THR A 49 3.24 1.03 -5.23
CA THR A 49 2.83 2.43 -5.24
C THR A 49 4.03 3.37 -5.27
N GLU A 50 3.91 4.45 -6.03
CA GLU A 50 4.93 5.50 -6.11
C GLU A 50 4.82 6.52 -4.97
N ASN A 51 3.75 6.47 -4.17
CA ASN A 51 3.55 7.37 -3.05
C ASN A 51 3.94 6.70 -1.71
N PRO A 52 4.99 7.17 -1.01
CA PRO A 52 5.42 6.59 0.26
C PRO A 52 4.37 6.65 1.38
N ALA A 53 3.49 7.65 1.36
CA ALA A 53 2.42 7.77 2.36
C ALA A 53 1.36 6.66 2.19
N ILE A 54 1.04 6.32 0.94
CA ILE A 54 0.14 5.20 0.61
C ILE A 54 0.77 3.86 1.01
N ALA A 55 2.07 3.67 0.73
CA ALA A 55 2.78 2.44 1.14
C ALA A 55 2.71 2.22 2.67
N ARG A 56 3.00 3.25 3.47
CA ARG A 56 2.88 3.18 4.94
C ARG A 56 1.45 2.93 5.41
N ARG A 57 0.47 3.51 4.72
CA ARG A 57 -0.96 3.30 5.02
C ARG A 57 -1.34 1.84 4.83
N ILE A 58 -1.02 1.25 3.68
CA ILE A 58 -1.29 -0.15 3.37
C ILE A 58 -0.61 -1.07 4.39
N PHE A 59 0.64 -0.81 4.74
CA PHE A 59 1.36 -1.55 5.79
C PHE A 59 0.60 -1.54 7.12
N SER A 60 0.16 -0.37 7.56
CA SER A 60 -0.58 -0.19 8.82
C SER A 60 -1.96 -0.88 8.78
N LEU A 61 -2.64 -0.82 7.64
CA LEU A 61 -3.92 -1.49 7.41
C LEU A 61 -3.79 -3.01 7.49
N ILE A 62 -2.75 -3.59 6.87
CA ILE A 62 -2.50 -5.04 6.94
C ILE A 62 -2.26 -5.47 8.40
N LYS A 63 -1.40 -4.73 9.12
CA LYS A 63 -1.11 -5.01 10.54
C LYS A 63 -2.37 -4.92 11.41
N THR A 64 -3.23 -3.93 11.15
CA THR A 64 -4.49 -3.74 11.90
C THR A 64 -5.54 -4.79 11.54
N ALA A 65 -5.66 -5.16 10.26
CA ALA A 65 -6.71 -6.06 9.77
C ALA A 65 -6.42 -7.55 10.01
N TYR A 66 -5.14 -7.95 9.98
CA TYR A 66 -4.72 -9.35 9.97
C TYR A 66 -3.64 -9.71 10.99
N GLY A 67 -3.04 -8.74 11.69
CA GLY A 67 -2.11 -9.01 12.80
C GLY A 67 -0.74 -9.56 12.42
N PHE A 68 -0.38 -9.63 11.13
CA PHE A 68 0.95 -10.02 10.67
C PHE A 68 1.72 -8.82 10.08
N GLU A 69 3.05 -8.94 10.01
CA GLU A 69 3.92 -7.92 9.43
C GLU A 69 4.21 -8.23 7.96
N PRO A 70 3.70 -7.41 7.02
CA PRO A 70 4.00 -7.60 5.61
C PRO A 70 5.44 -7.17 5.30
N GLN A 71 6.04 -7.76 4.26
CA GLN A 71 7.35 -7.32 3.78
C GLN A 71 7.20 -6.00 3.01
N LEU A 72 8.10 -5.03 3.26
CA LEU A 72 8.15 -3.74 2.57
C LEU A 72 9.50 -3.58 1.86
N ILE A 73 9.46 -3.46 0.54
CA ILE A 73 10.65 -3.23 -0.29
C ILE A 73 10.55 -1.82 -0.88
N VAL A 74 11.62 -1.04 -0.77
CA VAL A 74 11.72 0.30 -1.36
C VAL A 74 12.69 0.24 -2.53
N THR A 75 12.18 0.38 -3.75
CA THR A 75 12.99 0.43 -4.96
C THR A 75 13.01 1.84 -5.52
N ARG A 76 14.19 2.36 -5.83
CA ARG A 76 14.34 3.64 -6.53
C ARG A 76 14.30 3.37 -8.02
N LYS A 77 13.24 3.81 -8.73
CA LYS A 77 13.26 3.83 -10.20
C LYS A 77 14.37 4.78 -10.65
N MET A 78 15.43 4.25 -11.25
CA MET A 78 16.40 5.04 -12.00
C MET A 78 15.76 5.42 -13.34
N LYS A 79 15.61 6.72 -13.63
CA LYS A 79 15.25 7.16 -14.98
C LYS A 79 16.45 6.87 -15.88
N LEU A 80 16.29 5.99 -16.87
CA LEU A 80 17.17 5.98 -18.04
C LEU A 80 16.96 7.32 -18.78
N LYS A 81 18.05 8.02 -19.08
CA LYS A 81 18.05 9.27 -19.85
C LYS A 81 17.63 9.03 -21.29
#